data_AF-A0A222X9R7-F1
#
_entry.id   AF-A0A222X9R7-F1
#
_cell.length_a   1.000
_cell.length_b   1.000
_cell.length_c   1.000
_cell.angle_alpha   90.00
_cell.angle_beta   90.00
_cell.angle_gamma   90.00
#
_symmetry.space_group_name_H-M   'P 1'
#
loop_
_entity.id
_entity.type
_entity.pdbx_description
1 polymer ?
#
loop_
_entity_poly.entity_id
_entity_poly.type
_entity_poly.pdbx_seq_one_letter_code
_entity_poly.pdbx_strand_id
1 'polypeptide(L)'
;MVVDAQVPASLRAELVAVAARTLAGYDPSAVPPSLRRVAAFAPAKRASAGAVPLWSALDDEHFRSRAARTWAGEHPDLAAALGAPARPHEPDDEPGDQPEHEPDDVPGDQPEHEPDREQDREPQGPPVAAPAPSLAAAAGAWLLGADWRALLPSTATAPHRTGPATPPDAAARARDELERVRAERDAALEELATLRKQARRLRSDADRARAEGRRALEQAAEELAQARAARDEAATALEVAGDERRAADAERTAARAELRVARKLADARVRLLLDTIVDAASGLRTELALPPASELPADLVAPAQEAAPARLGSRGRHVDDPGLLDELLRQPRAHLVVDGYNVTKTGYAELTLERQRRMLVDGLAGLATRTGAEVTCCFDGRPTPLAPGTLAHGVRVRFSVGEIADDLIRRLVQAEPTGRVVVVVTSDQEVARDVEARGAYVVPSATLVARLRHA
;
A
#
# COMPACT_ATOMS: atom_id res chain seq x y z
N MET A 1 -81.78 30.69 27.62
CA MET A 1 -81.53 29.58 28.57
C MET A 1 -82.66 28.56 28.41
N VAL A 2 -82.38 27.46 27.71
CA VAL A 2 -83.20 26.24 27.78
C VAL A 2 -82.25 25.14 28.21
N VAL A 3 -82.62 24.48 29.30
CA VAL A 3 -81.79 23.57 30.07
C VAL A 3 -81.43 22.36 29.21
N ASP A 4 -80.11 22.18 29.09
CA ASP A 4 -79.40 21.06 28.49
C ASP A 4 -79.83 19.73 29.15
N ALA A 5 -80.66 18.95 28.45
CA ALA A 5 -81.05 17.63 28.90
C ALA A 5 -79.91 16.66 28.57
N GLN A 6 -79.11 16.31 29.57
CA GLN A 6 -78.00 15.36 29.43
C GLN A 6 -78.44 14.05 28.77
N VAL A 7 -77.90 13.76 27.58
CA VAL A 7 -78.06 12.48 26.88
C VAL A 7 -77.57 11.33 27.80
N PRO A 8 -78.39 10.28 28.07
CA PRO A 8 -78.02 9.15 28.91
C PRO A 8 -76.72 8.48 28.48
N ALA A 9 -75.96 7.94 29.43
CA ALA A 9 -74.66 7.32 29.15
C ALA A 9 -74.73 6.15 28.16
N SER A 10 -75.81 5.37 28.19
CA SER A 10 -76.07 4.28 27.24
C SER A 10 -76.25 4.80 25.81
N LEU A 11 -77.07 5.85 25.63
CA LEU A 11 -77.27 6.48 24.33
C LEU A 11 -76.00 7.19 23.83
N ARG A 12 -75.24 7.83 24.73
CA ARG A 12 -73.95 8.43 24.41
C ARG A 12 -72.94 7.40 23.90
N ALA A 13 -72.86 6.23 24.55
CA ALA A 13 -71.97 5.16 24.13
C ALA A 13 -72.31 4.64 22.73
N GLU A 14 -73.60 4.47 22.43
CA GLU A 14 -74.07 4.07 21.09
C GLU A 14 -73.73 5.12 20.03
N LEU A 15 -73.97 6.40 20.30
CA LEU A 15 -73.63 7.50 19.38
C LEU A 15 -72.12 7.58 19.10
N VAL A 16 -71.29 7.40 20.13
CA VAL A 16 -69.82 7.33 19.98
C VAL A 16 -69.40 6.09 19.17
N ALA A 17 -70.08 4.95 19.33
CA ALA A 17 -69.81 3.75 18.57
C ALA A 17 -70.15 3.93 17.08
N VAL A 18 -71.28 4.56 16.77
CA VAL A 18 -71.65 4.95 15.40
C VAL A 18 -70.60 5.91 14.82
N ALA A 19 -70.22 6.97 15.55
CA ALA A 19 -69.20 7.93 15.12
C ALA A 19 -67.84 7.26 14.84
N ALA A 20 -67.42 6.29 15.65
CA ALA A 20 -66.19 5.53 15.43
C ALA A 20 -66.24 4.68 14.16
N ARG A 21 -67.40 4.09 13.84
CA ARG A 21 -67.63 3.34 12.60
C ARG A 21 -67.65 4.25 11.38
N THR A 22 -68.31 5.40 11.48
CA THR A 22 -68.29 6.44 10.43
C THR A 22 -66.86 6.88 10.12
N LEU A 23 -66.03 7.10 11.15
CA LEU A 23 -64.62 7.45 10.98
C LEU A 23 -63.79 6.34 10.31
N ALA A 24 -64.20 5.07 10.38
CA ALA A 24 -63.51 3.97 9.70
C ALA A 24 -63.68 3.99 8.17
N GLY A 25 -64.74 4.62 7.67
CA GLY A 25 -64.99 4.78 6.23
C GLY A 25 -64.51 6.12 5.64
N TYR A 26 -63.72 6.91 6.38
CA TYR A 26 -63.13 8.14 5.86
C TYR A 26 -61.87 7.85 5.04
N ASP A 27 -61.72 8.54 3.91
CA ASP A 27 -60.42 8.68 3.25
C ASP A 27 -59.43 9.39 4.19
N PRO A 28 -58.16 8.94 4.29
CA PRO A 28 -57.16 9.54 5.18
C PRO A 28 -56.98 11.06 5.01
N SER A 29 -57.20 11.59 3.80
CA SER A 29 -57.10 13.03 3.50
C SER A 29 -58.32 13.84 3.97
N ALA A 30 -59.48 13.19 4.10
CA ALA A 30 -60.75 13.83 4.44
C ALA A 30 -61.08 13.81 5.95
N VAL A 31 -60.21 13.23 6.80
CA VAL A 31 -60.44 13.13 8.25
C VAL A 31 -60.37 14.51 8.92
N PRO A 32 -61.40 14.91 9.70
CA PRO A 32 -61.37 16.17 10.45
C PRO A 32 -60.13 16.28 11.36
N PRO A 33 -59.49 17.47 11.44
CA PRO A 33 -58.22 17.63 12.17
C PRO A 33 -58.31 17.25 13.65
N SER A 34 -59.48 17.42 14.29
CA SER A 34 -59.76 17.00 15.68
C SER A 34 -59.76 15.47 15.86
N LEU A 35 -60.02 14.70 14.80
CA LEU A 35 -60.13 13.25 14.84
C LEU A 35 -58.92 12.50 14.26
N ARG A 36 -57.90 13.19 13.70
CA ARG A 36 -56.70 12.53 13.13
C ARG A 36 -55.98 11.61 14.10
N ARG A 37 -55.84 12.02 15.37
CA ARG A 37 -55.24 11.16 16.41
C ARG A 37 -56.10 9.94 16.73
N VAL A 38 -57.42 10.06 16.64
CA VAL A 38 -58.35 8.95 16.87
C VAL A 38 -58.39 8.01 15.67
N ALA A 39 -58.30 8.52 14.44
CA ALA A 39 -58.21 7.72 13.22
C ALA A 39 -56.95 6.82 13.20
N ALA A 40 -55.85 7.26 13.81
CA ALA A 40 -54.64 6.47 13.96
C ALA A 40 -54.79 5.26 14.92
N PHE A 41 -55.81 5.24 15.79
CA PHE A 41 -56.10 4.06 16.60
C PHE A 41 -56.68 2.93 15.73
N ALA A 42 -56.41 1.68 16.11
CA ALA A 42 -57.05 0.52 15.50
C ALA A 42 -58.59 0.62 15.63
N PRO A 43 -59.38 0.24 14.61
CA PRO A 43 -60.85 0.44 14.58
C PRO A 43 -61.57 0.00 15.86
N ALA A 44 -61.23 -1.17 16.39
CA ALA A 44 -61.84 -1.74 17.60
C ALA A 44 -61.61 -0.90 18.88
N LYS A 45 -60.60 -0.01 18.91
CA LYS A 45 -60.27 0.82 20.08
C LYS A 45 -60.73 2.28 19.95
N ARG A 46 -61.23 2.70 18.78
CA ARG A 46 -61.61 4.10 18.53
C ARG A 46 -62.76 4.57 19.42
N ALA A 47 -63.79 3.75 19.59
CA ALA A 47 -64.95 4.08 20.42
C ALA A 47 -64.62 4.21 21.92
N SER A 48 -63.63 3.46 22.43
CA SER A 48 -63.25 3.50 23.85
C SER A 48 -62.15 4.50 24.15
N ALA A 49 -61.07 4.52 23.36
CA ALA A 49 -59.93 5.43 23.57
C ALA A 49 -60.16 6.84 23.00
N GLY A 50 -61.07 6.99 22.03
CA GLY A 50 -61.41 8.25 21.38
C GLY A 50 -62.80 8.80 21.73
N ALA A 51 -63.42 8.32 22.80
CA ALA A 51 -64.82 8.63 23.13
C ALA A 51 -65.12 10.13 23.24
N VAL A 52 -64.23 10.90 23.89
CA VAL A 52 -64.42 12.35 24.12
C VAL A 52 -64.28 13.16 22.81
N PRO A 53 -63.21 12.98 21.99
CA PRO A 53 -63.14 13.65 20.69
C PRO A 53 -64.26 13.26 19.72
N LEU A 54 -64.66 11.98 19.70
CA LEU A 54 -65.77 11.51 18.84
C LEU A 54 -67.10 12.11 19.25
N TRP A 55 -67.37 12.22 20.55
CA TRP A 55 -68.57 12.89 21.06
C TRP A 55 -68.60 14.36 20.66
N SER A 56 -67.50 15.08 20.85
CA SER A 56 -67.41 16.50 20.45
C SER A 56 -67.52 16.71 18.94
N ALA A 57 -67.06 15.76 18.12
CA ALA A 57 -67.20 15.85 16.67
C ALA A 57 -68.66 15.73 16.19
N LEU A 58 -69.56 15.12 16.98
CA LEU A 58 -70.98 15.07 16.65
C LEU A 58 -71.69 16.44 16.82
N ASP A 59 -71.02 17.45 17.40
CA ASP A 59 -71.52 18.84 17.40
C ASP A 59 -71.39 19.49 16.02
N ASP A 60 -70.53 18.97 15.14
CA ASP A 60 -70.40 19.42 13.74
C ASP A 60 -71.49 18.80 12.85
N GLU A 61 -72.27 19.65 12.18
CA GLU A 61 -73.38 19.26 11.31
C GLU A 61 -72.95 18.34 10.18
N HIS A 62 -71.78 18.58 9.58
CA HIS A 62 -71.29 17.77 8.45
C HIS A 62 -70.93 16.35 8.89
N PHE A 63 -70.24 16.22 10.03
CA PHE A 63 -69.88 14.94 10.60
C PHE A 63 -71.11 14.18 11.12
N ARG A 64 -72.04 14.88 11.79
CA ARG A 64 -73.31 14.30 12.26
C ARG A 64 -74.16 13.79 11.10
N SER A 65 -74.27 14.53 10.00
CA SER A 65 -74.99 14.11 8.78
C SER A 65 -74.37 12.86 8.15
N ARG A 66 -73.05 12.72 8.18
CA ARG A 66 -72.38 11.49 7.70
C ARG A 66 -72.59 10.32 8.66
N ALA A 67 -72.54 10.56 9.97
CA ALA A 67 -72.86 9.55 10.99
C ALA A 67 -74.31 9.07 10.89
N ALA A 68 -75.25 9.97 10.61
CA ALA A 68 -76.65 9.64 10.34
C ALA A 68 -76.78 8.72 9.11
N ARG A 69 -76.02 8.97 8.03
CA ARG A 69 -75.98 8.11 6.84
C ARG A 69 -75.39 6.73 7.12
N THR A 70 -74.33 6.65 7.92
CA THR A 70 -73.76 5.36 8.35
C THR A 70 -74.77 4.57 9.17
N TRP A 71 -75.42 5.21 10.16
CA TRP A 71 -76.46 4.59 10.97
C TRP A 71 -77.66 4.11 10.12
N ALA A 72 -78.11 4.94 9.17
CA ALA A 72 -79.23 4.59 8.29
C ALA A 72 -78.91 3.41 7.37
N GLY A 73 -77.64 3.22 6.99
CA GLY A 73 -77.19 2.04 6.25
C GLY A 73 -77.18 0.75 7.08
N GLU A 74 -76.90 0.86 8.39
CA GLU A 74 -76.91 -0.28 9.32
C GLU A 74 -78.34 -0.64 9.79
N HIS A 75 -79.26 0.33 9.78
CA HIS A 75 -80.63 0.19 10.27
C HIS A 75 -81.68 0.71 9.25
N PRO A 76 -81.82 0.09 8.07
CA PRO A 76 -82.68 0.59 7.00
C PRO A 76 -84.16 0.69 7.39
N ASP A 77 -84.68 -0.30 8.13
CA ASP A 77 -86.08 -0.32 8.57
C ASP A 77 -86.40 0.80 9.59
N LEU A 78 -85.45 1.08 10.49
CA LEU A 78 -85.59 2.17 11.47
C LEU A 78 -85.40 3.55 10.81
N ALA A 79 -84.51 3.66 9.82
CA ALA A 79 -84.30 4.90 9.08
C ALA A 79 -85.53 5.29 8.24
N ALA A 80 -86.19 4.31 7.61
CA ALA A 80 -87.45 4.50 6.91
C ALA A 80 -88.56 4.95 7.86
N ALA A 81 -88.64 4.34 9.06
CA ALA A 81 -89.64 4.71 10.08
C ALA A 81 -89.42 6.10 10.69
N LEU A 82 -88.18 6.60 10.71
CA LEU A 82 -87.82 7.93 11.20
C LEU A 82 -87.80 9.02 10.11
N GLY A 83 -88.18 8.68 8.86
CA GLY A 83 -88.30 9.64 7.76
C GLY A 83 -86.97 10.10 7.17
N ALA A 84 -85.89 9.31 7.29
CA ALA A 84 -84.63 9.62 6.62
C ALA A 84 -84.81 9.50 5.08
N PRO A 85 -84.31 10.46 4.27
CA PRO A 85 -84.47 10.41 2.83
C PRO A 85 -83.80 9.16 2.24
N ALA A 86 -84.53 8.40 1.40
CA ALA A 86 -83.97 7.28 0.65
C ALA A 86 -82.83 7.76 -0.26
N ARG A 87 -81.71 7.02 -0.29
CA ARG A 87 -80.45 7.40 -0.94
C ARG A 87 -80.63 7.90 -2.38
N PRO A 88 -80.01 9.02 -2.78
CA PRO A 88 -79.58 9.21 -4.16
C PRO A 88 -78.38 8.29 -4.44
N HIS A 89 -78.45 7.57 -5.56
CA HIS A 89 -77.35 6.80 -6.13
C HIS A 89 -76.46 7.78 -6.91
N GLU A 90 -75.21 7.98 -6.51
CA GLU A 90 -74.22 8.70 -7.32
C GLU A 90 -72.86 7.97 -7.27
N PRO A 91 -72.06 8.10 -8.34
CA PRO A 91 -71.19 7.07 -8.88
C PRO A 91 -69.78 7.11 -8.28
N ASP A 92 -69.07 5.99 -8.42
CA ASP A 92 -67.67 5.84 -8.05
C ASP A 92 -66.78 6.82 -8.84
N ASP A 93 -66.08 7.71 -8.13
CA ASP A 93 -64.96 8.49 -8.68
C ASP A 93 -63.74 7.57 -8.80
N GLU A 94 -63.40 7.18 -10.04
CA GLU A 94 -62.09 6.62 -10.37
C GLU A 94 -61.02 7.73 -10.48
N PRO A 95 -59.82 7.54 -9.93
CA PRO A 95 -58.68 8.40 -10.24
C PRO A 95 -58.01 7.94 -11.53
N GLY A 96 -57.79 8.87 -12.45
CA GLY A 96 -57.24 8.60 -13.77
C GLY A 96 -55.81 8.08 -13.78
N ASP A 97 -55.52 7.24 -14.77
CA ASP A 97 -54.32 7.35 -15.61
C ASP A 97 -54.59 6.61 -16.94
N GLN A 98 -54.38 7.28 -18.06
CA GLN A 98 -54.45 6.68 -19.40
C GLN A 98 -53.11 5.99 -19.72
N PRO A 99 -53.10 4.99 -20.63
CA PRO A 99 -52.65 5.36 -21.98
C PRO A 99 -53.36 4.63 -23.14
N GLU A 100 -53.65 5.44 -24.15
CA GLU A 100 -53.65 5.22 -25.61
C GLU A 100 -53.42 3.79 -26.18
N HIS A 101 -54.44 3.24 -26.85
CA HIS A 101 -54.27 2.69 -28.21
C HIS A 101 -55.57 2.67 -29.02
N GLU A 102 -55.43 3.08 -30.27
CA GLU A 102 -56.44 3.33 -31.31
C GLU A 102 -56.71 2.05 -32.15
N PRO A 103 -57.57 2.07 -33.19
CA PRO A 103 -58.80 1.27 -33.32
C PRO A 103 -58.71 0.10 -34.34
N ASP A 104 -59.76 -0.74 -34.44
CA ASP A 104 -60.32 -1.21 -35.72
C ASP A 104 -61.47 -2.26 -35.56
N ASP A 105 -62.64 -1.85 -36.07
CA ASP A 105 -63.45 -2.49 -37.12
C ASP A 105 -64.30 -3.80 -36.95
N VAL A 106 -65.62 -3.59 -37.14
CA VAL A 106 -66.71 -4.38 -37.78
C VAL A 106 -67.30 -5.67 -37.14
N PRO A 107 -68.50 -6.17 -37.57
CA PRO A 107 -69.76 -6.00 -36.84
C PRO A 107 -70.52 -7.32 -36.59
N GLY A 108 -71.72 -7.24 -35.99
CA GLY A 108 -72.80 -8.17 -36.37
C GLY A 108 -73.77 -8.60 -35.27
N ASP A 109 -75.02 -8.23 -35.51
CA ASP A 109 -76.23 -9.05 -35.31
C ASP A 109 -77.03 -8.88 -34.00
N GLN A 110 -78.07 -8.04 -34.10
CA GLN A 110 -79.29 -8.07 -33.28
C GLN A 110 -80.25 -9.10 -33.91
N PRO A 111 -81.26 -9.62 -33.19
CA PRO A 111 -82.55 -8.92 -33.11
C PRO A 111 -83.27 -9.05 -31.74
N GLU A 112 -83.85 -7.96 -31.23
CA GLU A 112 -85.30 -7.64 -31.23
C GLU A 112 -86.10 -8.13 -30.01
N HIS A 113 -86.46 -7.19 -29.12
CA HIS A 113 -87.88 -6.96 -28.76
C HIS A 113 -88.07 -5.61 -28.04
N GLU A 114 -88.74 -4.70 -28.74
CA GLU A 114 -89.47 -3.51 -28.29
C GLU A 114 -90.81 -3.89 -27.60
N PRO A 115 -91.66 -2.96 -27.10
CA PRO A 115 -91.47 -1.53 -26.78
C PRO A 115 -92.09 -1.14 -25.40
N ASP A 116 -91.91 0.13 -25.02
CA ASP A 116 -92.98 1.07 -24.62
C ASP A 116 -92.56 2.06 -23.53
N ARG A 117 -92.70 3.33 -23.89
CA ARG A 117 -92.63 4.50 -23.02
C ARG A 117 -94.02 4.77 -22.49
N GLU A 118 -94.22 4.83 -21.16
CA GLU A 118 -95.21 5.73 -20.59
C GLU A 118 -95.07 5.93 -19.06
N GLN A 119 -94.87 7.20 -18.68
CA GLN A 119 -95.56 7.95 -17.62
C GLN A 119 -95.57 7.45 -16.16
N ASP A 120 -95.12 8.37 -15.29
CA ASP A 120 -95.65 8.73 -13.96
C ASP A 120 -96.40 7.64 -13.18
N ARG A 121 -95.76 7.15 -12.11
CA ARG A 121 -96.44 6.63 -10.92
C ARG A 121 -95.48 6.63 -9.73
N GLU A 122 -95.72 7.55 -8.80
CA GLU A 122 -95.27 7.43 -7.42
C GLU A 122 -95.68 6.07 -6.84
N PRO A 123 -94.78 5.30 -6.21
CA PRO A 123 -95.17 4.26 -5.28
C PRO A 123 -95.16 4.82 -3.86
N GLN A 124 -96.34 5.22 -3.39
CA GLN A 124 -96.62 5.38 -1.95
C GLN A 124 -96.43 4.01 -1.29
N GLY A 125 -95.28 3.83 -0.62
CA GLY A 125 -95.07 2.72 0.30
C GLY A 125 -96.02 2.82 1.50
N PRO A 126 -96.35 1.69 2.17
CA PRO A 126 -97.32 1.67 3.26
C PRO A 126 -96.87 2.59 4.42
N PRO A 127 -97.80 3.15 5.21
CA PRO A 127 -97.46 4.00 6.35
C PRO A 127 -96.60 3.20 7.34
N VAL A 128 -95.34 3.59 7.48
CA VAL A 128 -94.40 2.92 8.38
C VAL A 128 -94.86 3.15 9.82
N ALA A 129 -95.16 2.07 10.53
CA ALA A 129 -95.52 2.11 11.94
C ALA A 129 -94.36 2.74 12.75
N ALA A 130 -94.70 3.56 13.76
CA ALA A 130 -93.69 4.19 14.63
C ALA A 130 -92.74 3.12 15.21
N PRO A 131 -91.41 3.36 15.19
CA PRO A 131 -90.44 2.35 15.60
C PRO A 131 -90.57 2.02 17.10
N ALA A 132 -90.41 0.75 17.45
CA ALA A 132 -90.39 0.32 18.85
C ALA A 132 -89.23 0.98 19.62
N PRO A 133 -89.42 1.36 20.90
CA PRO A 133 -88.38 2.01 21.68
C PRO A 133 -87.16 1.10 21.87
N SER A 134 -86.02 1.52 21.34
CA SER A 134 -84.73 0.84 21.39
C SER A 134 -83.58 1.85 21.39
N LEU A 135 -82.42 1.47 21.93
CA LEU A 135 -81.24 2.35 21.93
C LEU A 135 -80.81 2.73 20.50
N ALA A 136 -80.96 1.80 19.55
CA ALA A 136 -80.67 2.06 18.14
C ALA A 136 -81.64 3.08 17.52
N ALA A 137 -82.95 2.98 17.80
CA ALA A 137 -83.94 3.95 17.32
C ALA A 137 -83.73 5.34 17.95
N ALA A 138 -83.40 5.41 19.24
CA ALA A 138 -83.07 6.66 19.92
C ALA A 138 -81.78 7.31 19.35
N ALA A 139 -80.75 6.52 19.02
CA ALA A 139 -79.52 7.02 18.40
C ALA A 139 -79.78 7.60 17.01
N GLY A 140 -80.60 6.92 16.20
CA GLY A 140 -81.02 7.42 14.89
C GLY A 140 -81.81 8.72 14.97
N ALA A 141 -82.80 8.78 15.87
CA ALA A 141 -83.59 10.00 16.09
C ALA A 141 -82.72 11.18 16.53
N TRP A 142 -81.72 10.94 17.40
CA TRP A 142 -80.78 11.97 17.82
C TRP A 142 -79.92 12.48 16.66
N LEU A 143 -79.39 11.59 15.82
CA LEU A 143 -78.56 11.95 14.67
C LEU A 143 -79.34 12.72 13.58
N LEU A 144 -80.64 12.43 13.44
CA LEU A 144 -81.54 13.09 12.49
C LEU A 144 -82.20 14.37 13.06
N GLY A 145 -81.88 14.77 14.30
CA GLY A 145 -82.45 15.94 14.95
C GLY A 145 -83.92 15.79 15.38
N ALA A 146 -84.45 14.57 15.40
CA ALA A 146 -85.80 14.23 15.87
C ALA A 146 -85.84 13.98 17.39
N ASP A 147 -87.04 13.94 17.98
CA ASP A 147 -87.17 13.67 19.42
C ASP A 147 -86.90 12.19 19.74
N TRP A 148 -85.73 11.95 20.33
CA TRP A 148 -85.23 10.61 20.67
C TRP A 148 -85.74 10.10 22.02
N ARG A 149 -86.32 10.96 22.87
CA ARG A 149 -86.65 10.62 24.27
C ARG A 149 -87.73 9.54 24.37
N ALA A 150 -88.72 9.58 23.49
CA ALA A 150 -89.80 8.59 23.43
C ALA A 150 -89.31 7.20 22.96
N LEU A 151 -88.11 7.13 22.37
CA LEU A 151 -87.54 5.91 21.79
C LEU A 151 -86.52 5.23 22.71
N LEU A 152 -86.19 5.80 23.87
CA LEU A 152 -85.37 5.11 24.85
C LEU A 152 -86.09 3.86 25.37
N PRO A 153 -85.42 2.69 25.44
CA PRO A 153 -86.01 1.52 26.08
C PRO A 153 -86.20 1.84 27.57
N SER A 154 -87.44 1.70 28.05
CA SER A 154 -87.74 1.82 29.48
C SER A 154 -86.95 0.74 30.21
N THR A 155 -85.97 1.14 31.04
CA THR A 155 -85.21 0.21 31.89
C THR A 155 -86.11 -0.24 33.05
N ALA A 156 -87.10 -1.09 32.74
CA ALA A 156 -87.78 -1.88 33.73
C ALA A 156 -86.73 -2.78 34.40
N THR A 157 -86.41 -2.46 35.65
CA THR A 157 -85.63 -3.32 36.55
C THR A 157 -86.28 -4.70 36.54
N ALA A 158 -85.55 -5.72 36.07
CA ALA A 158 -86.04 -7.09 36.12
C ALA A 158 -86.27 -7.48 37.60
N PRO A 159 -87.47 -7.95 37.99
CA PRO A 159 -87.67 -8.49 39.33
C PRO A 159 -86.83 -9.77 39.46
N HIS A 160 -86.05 -9.84 40.54
CA HIS A 160 -85.34 -11.03 40.99
C HIS A 160 -86.36 -12.17 41.12
N ARG A 161 -86.32 -13.16 40.23
CA ARG A 161 -87.11 -14.38 40.39
C ARG A 161 -86.43 -15.24 41.45
N THR A 162 -87.01 -15.30 42.64
CA THR A 162 -86.68 -16.29 43.66
C THR A 162 -87.14 -17.66 43.13
N GLY A 163 -86.24 -18.44 42.56
CA GLY A 163 -86.48 -19.86 42.27
C GLY A 163 -86.60 -20.67 43.57
N PRO A 164 -87.21 -21.87 43.54
CA PRO A 164 -87.33 -22.73 44.72
C PRO A 164 -85.94 -23.09 45.26
N ALA A 165 -85.84 -23.21 46.59
CA ALA A 165 -84.60 -23.48 47.31
C ALA A 165 -83.82 -24.65 46.67
N THR A 166 -82.66 -24.33 46.11
CA THR A 166 -81.68 -25.31 45.67
C THR A 166 -81.32 -26.21 46.85
N PRO A 167 -81.30 -27.55 46.73
CA PRO A 167 -80.91 -28.42 47.83
C PRO A 167 -79.49 -28.03 48.30
N PRO A 168 -79.22 -28.07 49.62
CA PRO A 168 -77.98 -27.54 50.22
C PRO A 168 -76.70 -28.08 49.54
N ASP A 169 -76.73 -29.33 49.05
CA ASP A 169 -75.62 -29.97 48.33
C ASP A 169 -75.32 -29.36 46.96
N ALA A 170 -76.35 -28.90 46.23
CA ALA A 170 -76.16 -28.26 44.92
C ALA A 170 -75.66 -26.81 45.07
N ALA A 171 -76.11 -26.11 46.12
CA ALA A 171 -75.56 -24.79 46.46
C ALA A 171 -74.11 -24.88 46.96
N ALA A 172 -73.74 -25.93 47.70
CA ALA A 172 -72.36 -26.19 48.12
C ALA A 172 -71.45 -26.48 46.91
N ARG A 173 -71.85 -27.39 46.02
CA ARG A 173 -71.09 -27.70 44.78
C ARG A 173 -70.87 -26.48 43.88
N ALA A 174 -71.89 -25.62 43.73
CA ALA A 174 -71.76 -24.39 42.95
C ALA A 174 -70.80 -23.36 43.59
N ARG A 175 -70.71 -23.34 44.93
CA ARG A 175 -69.74 -22.48 45.64
C ARG A 175 -68.32 -23.02 45.50
N ASP A 176 -68.12 -24.33 45.64
CA ASP A 176 -66.82 -24.96 45.46
C ASP A 176 -66.29 -24.78 44.03
N GLU A 177 -67.18 -24.91 43.03
CA GLU A 177 -66.84 -24.65 41.63
C GLU A 177 -66.48 -23.18 41.39
N LEU A 178 -67.21 -22.24 41.99
CA LEU A 178 -66.89 -20.82 41.89
C LEU A 178 -65.55 -20.47 42.55
N GLU A 179 -65.25 -21.04 43.72
CA GLU A 179 -63.95 -20.88 44.38
C GLU A 179 -62.82 -21.48 43.55
N ARG A 180 -63.04 -22.65 42.92
CA ARG A 180 -62.09 -23.26 41.99
C ARG A 180 -61.82 -22.36 40.78
N VAL A 181 -62.87 -21.88 40.11
CA VAL A 181 -62.74 -20.97 38.95
C VAL A 181 -62.06 -19.65 39.35
N ARG A 182 -62.33 -19.14 40.55
CA ARG A 182 -61.63 -17.95 41.09
C ARG A 182 -60.15 -18.23 41.31
N ALA A 183 -59.79 -19.36 41.91
CA ALA A 183 -58.40 -19.75 42.12
C ALA A 183 -57.66 -19.96 40.78
N GLU A 184 -58.30 -20.60 39.78
CA GLU A 184 -57.76 -20.76 38.43
C GLU A 184 -57.56 -19.41 37.73
N ARG A 185 -58.53 -18.48 37.84
CA ARG A 185 -58.39 -17.11 37.32
C ARG A 185 -57.23 -16.38 37.99
N ASP A 186 -57.10 -16.45 39.31
CA ASP A 186 -56.07 -15.74 40.06
C ASP A 186 -54.68 -16.30 39.72
N ALA A 187 -54.54 -17.62 39.58
CA ALA A 187 -53.32 -18.25 39.07
C ALA A 187 -52.98 -17.80 37.64
N ALA A 188 -53.95 -17.73 36.73
CA ALA A 188 -53.74 -17.23 35.37
C ALA A 188 -53.37 -15.74 35.33
N LEU A 189 -53.92 -14.92 36.22
CA LEU A 189 -53.55 -13.50 36.35
C LEU A 189 -52.11 -13.33 36.84
N GLU A 190 -51.67 -14.13 37.80
CA GLU A 190 -50.27 -14.17 38.25
C GLU A 190 -49.34 -14.64 37.13
N GLU A 191 -49.71 -15.69 36.40
CA GLU A 191 -48.94 -16.16 35.24
C GLU A 191 -48.82 -15.05 34.17
N LEU A 192 -49.92 -14.37 33.82
CA LEU A 192 -49.89 -13.22 32.91
C LEU A 192 -49.00 -12.08 33.43
N ALA A 193 -48.99 -11.81 34.73
CA ALA A 193 -48.12 -10.80 35.33
C ALA A 193 -46.64 -11.19 35.19
N THR A 194 -46.29 -12.46 35.44
CA THR A 194 -44.92 -12.96 35.26
C THR A 194 -44.47 -12.93 33.81
N LEU A 195 -45.31 -13.39 32.87
CA LEU A 195 -45.03 -13.35 31.43
C LEU A 195 -44.85 -11.92 30.93
N ARG A 196 -45.67 -10.96 31.39
CA ARG A 196 -45.50 -9.52 31.06
C ARG A 196 -44.18 -8.97 31.56
N LYS A 197 -43.76 -9.34 32.79
CA LYS A 197 -42.46 -8.94 33.35
C LYS A 197 -41.31 -9.54 32.56
N GLN A 198 -41.40 -10.81 32.20
CA GLN A 198 -40.40 -11.51 31.36
C GLN A 198 -40.31 -10.87 29.97
N ALA A 199 -41.42 -10.60 29.30
CA ALA A 199 -41.45 -9.94 28.00
C ALA A 199 -40.82 -8.54 28.04
N ARG A 200 -41.08 -7.75 29.09
CA ARG A 200 -40.44 -6.44 29.30
C ARG A 200 -38.94 -6.57 29.49
N ARG A 201 -38.48 -7.57 30.25
CA ARG A 201 -37.05 -7.86 30.46
C ARG A 201 -36.37 -8.24 29.15
N LEU A 202 -36.91 -9.21 28.41
CA LEU A 202 -36.36 -9.65 27.12
C LEU A 202 -36.31 -8.50 26.10
N ARG A 203 -37.32 -7.63 26.08
CA ARG A 203 -37.30 -6.44 25.23
C ARG A 203 -36.18 -5.48 25.63
N SER A 204 -36.02 -5.19 26.92
CA SER A 204 -34.94 -4.35 27.42
C SER A 204 -33.55 -4.93 27.13
N ASP A 205 -33.39 -6.25 27.25
CA ASP A 205 -32.13 -6.94 26.96
C ASP A 205 -31.84 -6.91 25.45
N ALA A 206 -32.85 -7.10 24.60
CA ALA A 206 -32.72 -6.96 23.15
C ALA A 206 -32.38 -5.52 22.72
N ASP A 207 -32.99 -4.50 23.35
CA ASP A 207 -32.68 -3.10 23.07
C ASP A 207 -31.25 -2.74 23.51
N ARG A 208 -30.78 -3.30 24.63
CA ARG A 208 -29.38 -3.17 25.07
C ARG A 208 -28.42 -3.82 24.08
N ALA A 209 -28.68 -5.07 23.67
CA ALA A 209 -27.86 -5.78 22.70
C ALA A 209 -27.79 -5.05 21.35
N ARG A 210 -28.91 -4.46 20.89
CA ARG A 210 -28.92 -3.62 19.67
C ARG A 210 -28.13 -2.33 19.84
N ALA A 211 -28.16 -1.70 21.01
CA ALA A 211 -27.37 -0.51 21.28
C ALA A 211 -25.86 -0.83 21.33
N GLU A 212 -25.48 -1.94 21.95
CA GLU A 212 -24.11 -2.44 21.97
C GLU A 212 -23.63 -2.81 20.56
N GLY A 213 -24.45 -3.51 19.77
CA GLY A 213 -24.15 -3.84 18.38
C GLY A 213 -23.95 -2.61 17.50
N ARG A 214 -24.78 -1.56 17.67
CA ARG A 214 -24.59 -0.29 16.94
C ARG A 214 -23.26 0.39 17.29
N ARG A 215 -22.92 0.46 18.58
CA ARG A 215 -21.64 1.03 19.02
C ARG A 215 -20.45 0.24 18.50
N ALA A 216 -20.52 -1.09 18.50
CA ALA A 216 -19.46 -1.93 17.95
C ALA A 216 -19.30 -1.73 16.43
N LEU A 217 -20.40 -1.57 15.68
CA LEU A 217 -20.35 -1.26 14.25
C LEU A 217 -19.77 0.14 13.98
N GLU A 218 -20.13 1.14 14.78
CA GLU A 218 -19.57 2.49 14.69
C GLU A 218 -18.06 2.46 14.93
N GLN A 219 -17.60 1.78 16.00
CA GLN A 219 -16.18 1.60 16.30
C GLN A 219 -15.43 0.87 15.17
N ALA A 220 -15.97 -0.23 14.66
CA ALA A 220 -15.36 -0.97 13.55
C ALA A 220 -15.30 -0.13 12.25
N ALA A 221 -16.31 0.71 12.00
CA ALA A 221 -16.31 1.62 10.85
C ALA A 221 -15.23 2.72 10.99
N GLU A 222 -15.06 3.27 12.20
CA GLU A 222 -14.00 4.24 12.50
C GLU A 222 -12.61 3.61 12.33
N GLU A 223 -12.38 2.42 12.88
CA GLU A 223 -11.12 1.68 12.73
C GLU A 223 -10.81 1.39 11.26
N LEU A 224 -11.81 0.95 10.48
CA LEU A 224 -11.64 0.71 9.05
C LEU A 224 -11.33 1.99 8.27
N ALA A 225 -11.96 3.11 8.63
CA ALA A 225 -11.67 4.41 8.02
C ALA A 225 -10.23 4.86 8.32
N GLN A 226 -9.78 4.71 9.57
CA GLN A 226 -8.39 4.99 9.96
C GLN A 226 -7.40 4.10 9.22
N ALA A 227 -7.68 2.79 9.12
CA ALA A 227 -6.81 1.86 8.41
C ALA A 227 -6.71 2.17 6.90
N ARG A 228 -7.82 2.59 6.28
CA ARG A 228 -7.82 3.04 4.87
C ARG A 228 -7.01 4.31 4.68
N ALA A 229 -7.18 5.31 5.54
CA ALA A 229 -6.40 6.54 5.50
C ALA A 229 -4.89 6.26 5.64
N ALA A 230 -4.50 5.45 6.64
CA ALA A 230 -3.11 5.07 6.84
C ALA A 230 -2.52 4.29 5.64
N ARG A 231 -3.32 3.42 5.01
CA ARG A 231 -2.91 2.71 3.78
C ARG A 231 -2.69 3.67 2.62
N ASP A 232 -3.58 4.62 2.42
CA ASP A 232 -3.50 5.57 1.31
C ASP A 232 -2.31 6.53 1.50
N GLU A 233 -2.08 7.00 2.74
CA GLU A 233 -0.86 7.76 3.10
C GLU A 233 0.42 6.95 2.83
N ALA A 234 0.45 5.68 3.23
CA ALA A 234 1.59 4.79 2.98
C ALA A 234 1.81 4.54 1.49
N ALA A 235 0.75 4.44 0.69
CA ALA A 235 0.83 4.28 -0.76
C ALA A 235 1.45 5.52 -1.43
N THR A 236 1.00 6.73 -1.04
CA THR A 236 1.59 7.98 -1.52
C THR A 236 3.05 8.12 -1.10
N ALA A 237 3.40 7.77 0.15
CA ALA A 237 4.78 7.82 0.62
C ALA A 237 5.70 6.85 -0.16
N LEU A 238 5.18 5.67 -0.52
CA LEU A 238 5.93 4.70 -1.34
C LEU A 238 6.16 5.20 -2.77
N GLU A 239 5.18 5.86 -3.37
CA GLU A 239 5.30 6.47 -4.71
C GLU A 239 6.37 7.56 -4.70
N VAL A 240 6.32 8.50 -3.75
CA VAL A 240 7.32 9.56 -3.59
C VAL A 240 8.73 8.98 -3.39
N ALA A 241 8.88 7.99 -2.49
CA ALA A 241 10.17 7.34 -2.26
C ALA A 241 10.68 6.60 -3.52
N GLY A 242 9.76 6.03 -4.31
CA GLY A 242 10.08 5.41 -5.59
C GLY A 242 10.62 6.42 -6.61
N ASP A 243 10.01 7.60 -6.68
CA ASP A 243 10.40 8.68 -7.58
C ASP A 243 11.76 9.28 -7.20
N GLU A 244 11.97 9.54 -5.90
CA GLU A 244 13.25 10.00 -5.37
C GLU A 244 14.37 9.00 -5.67
N ARG A 245 14.11 7.70 -5.50
CA ARG A 245 15.09 6.65 -5.83
C ARG A 245 15.41 6.64 -7.31
N ARG A 246 14.41 6.74 -8.19
CA ARG A 246 14.62 6.78 -9.65
C ARG A 246 15.43 8.01 -10.06
N ALA A 247 15.15 9.17 -9.47
CA ALA A 247 15.90 10.40 -9.70
C ALA A 247 17.37 10.25 -9.24
N ALA A 248 17.59 9.72 -8.05
CA ALA A 248 18.93 9.51 -7.51
C ALA A 248 19.76 8.50 -8.34
N ASP A 249 19.12 7.43 -8.81
CA ASP A 249 19.77 6.46 -9.69
C ASP A 249 20.09 7.07 -11.06
N ALA A 250 19.19 7.87 -11.64
CA ALA A 250 19.46 8.62 -12.87
C ALA A 250 20.66 9.58 -12.71
N GLU A 251 20.71 10.35 -11.62
CA GLU A 251 21.82 11.26 -11.32
C GLU A 251 23.15 10.49 -11.18
N ARG A 252 23.17 9.36 -10.46
CA ARG A 252 24.36 8.50 -10.34
C ARG A 252 24.81 7.95 -11.69
N THR A 253 23.89 7.56 -12.57
CA THR A 253 24.25 7.07 -13.90
C THR A 253 24.86 8.18 -14.77
N ALA A 254 24.33 9.39 -14.69
CA ALA A 254 24.85 10.58 -15.36
C ALA A 254 26.26 10.92 -14.86
N ALA A 255 26.45 11.03 -13.54
CA ALA A 255 27.76 11.30 -12.94
C ALA A 255 28.81 10.25 -13.33
N ARG A 256 28.44 8.96 -13.38
CA ARG A 256 29.34 7.90 -13.85
C ARG A 256 29.66 8.02 -15.34
N ALA A 257 28.74 8.52 -16.16
CA ALA A 257 28.99 8.76 -17.58
C ALA A 257 29.98 9.91 -17.78
N GLU A 258 29.79 11.01 -17.06
CA GLU A 258 30.70 12.16 -17.07
C GLU A 258 32.11 11.78 -16.64
N LEU A 259 32.27 11.05 -15.54
CA LEU A 259 33.57 10.55 -15.09
C LEU A 259 34.26 9.66 -16.13
N ARG A 260 33.50 8.82 -16.84
CA ARG A 260 34.05 7.99 -17.93
C ARG A 260 34.54 8.83 -19.10
N VAL A 261 33.79 9.87 -19.48
CA VAL A 261 34.21 10.81 -20.53
C VAL A 261 35.45 11.59 -20.11
N ALA A 262 35.49 12.11 -18.88
CA ALA A 262 36.65 12.83 -18.34
C ALA A 262 37.92 11.96 -18.32
N ARG A 263 37.81 10.69 -17.90
CA ARG A 263 38.93 9.75 -17.93
C ARG A 263 39.42 9.48 -19.35
N LYS A 264 38.50 9.22 -20.29
CA LYS A 264 38.86 9.01 -21.71
C LYS A 264 39.59 10.21 -22.30
N LEU A 265 39.16 11.43 -21.94
CA LEU A 265 39.83 12.66 -22.37
C LEU A 265 41.24 12.78 -21.79
N ALA A 266 41.41 12.47 -20.50
CA ALA A 266 42.72 12.47 -19.85
C ALA A 266 43.67 11.45 -20.50
N ASP A 267 43.20 10.22 -20.72
CA ASP A 267 43.97 9.16 -21.38
C ASP A 267 44.38 9.57 -22.80
N ALA A 268 43.48 10.18 -23.57
CA ALA A 268 43.77 10.70 -24.91
C ALA A 268 44.82 11.82 -24.89
N ARG A 269 44.75 12.74 -23.91
CA ARG A 269 45.75 13.82 -23.75
C ARG A 269 47.13 13.26 -23.39
N VAL A 270 47.21 12.28 -22.48
CA VAL A 270 48.48 11.63 -22.11
C VAL A 270 49.10 10.95 -23.33
N ARG A 271 48.30 10.22 -24.11
CA ARG A 271 48.79 9.56 -25.33
C ARG A 271 49.33 10.57 -26.33
N LEU A 272 48.60 11.64 -26.59
CA LEU A 272 49.04 12.71 -27.49
C LEU A 272 50.37 13.34 -27.01
N LEU A 273 50.53 13.59 -25.71
CA LEU A 273 51.77 14.14 -25.14
C LEU A 273 52.95 13.15 -25.23
N LEU A 274 52.70 11.84 -25.15
CA LEU A 274 53.75 10.83 -25.33
C LEU A 274 54.15 10.70 -26.79
N ASP A 275 53.18 10.66 -27.71
CA ASP A 275 53.43 10.60 -29.15
C ASP A 275 54.24 11.83 -29.60
N THR A 276 53.92 13.03 -29.11
CA THR A 276 54.70 14.24 -29.43
C THR A 276 56.13 14.20 -28.90
N ILE A 277 56.39 13.59 -27.74
CA ILE A 277 57.76 13.40 -27.23
C ILE A 277 58.54 12.43 -28.12
N VAL A 278 57.92 11.33 -28.53
CA VAL A 278 58.56 10.33 -29.40
C VAL A 278 58.87 10.93 -30.78
N ASP A 279 57.94 11.68 -31.36
CA ASP A 279 58.12 12.38 -32.62
C ASP A 279 59.22 13.44 -32.51
N ALA A 280 59.24 14.24 -31.44
CA ALA A 280 60.29 15.22 -31.19
C ALA A 280 61.68 14.56 -31.04
N ALA A 281 61.77 13.44 -30.32
CA ALA A 281 63.02 12.68 -30.18
C ALA A 281 63.48 12.09 -31.52
N SER A 282 62.55 11.59 -32.34
CA SER A 282 62.84 11.04 -33.67
C SER A 282 63.28 12.13 -34.66
N GLY A 283 62.64 13.30 -34.62
CA GLY A 283 63.03 14.49 -35.37
C GLY A 283 64.43 14.94 -35.00
N LEU A 284 64.72 15.07 -33.70
CA LEU A 284 66.05 15.43 -33.20
C LEU A 284 67.12 14.42 -33.63
N ARG A 285 66.82 13.12 -33.61
CA ARG A 285 67.75 12.07 -34.07
C ARG A 285 68.09 12.24 -35.56
N THR A 286 67.10 12.60 -36.37
CA THR A 286 67.27 12.85 -37.81
C THR A 286 68.10 14.10 -38.07
N GLU A 287 67.79 15.21 -37.40
CA GLU A 287 68.53 16.49 -37.52
C GLU A 287 69.99 16.36 -37.07
N LEU A 288 70.25 15.60 -36.00
CA LEU A 288 71.61 15.31 -35.53
C LEU A 288 72.33 14.23 -36.35
N ALA A 289 71.68 13.69 -37.40
CA ALA A 289 72.20 12.61 -38.23
C ALA A 289 72.67 11.37 -37.43
N LEU A 290 72.00 11.04 -36.33
CA LEU A 290 72.36 9.92 -35.47
C LEU A 290 71.77 8.60 -36.02
N PRO A 291 72.58 7.66 -36.52
CA PRO A 291 72.09 6.34 -36.91
C PRO A 291 71.59 5.55 -35.69
N PRO A 292 70.77 4.48 -35.87
CA PRO A 292 70.46 3.57 -34.78
C PRO A 292 71.77 3.02 -34.18
N ALA A 293 71.91 3.09 -32.85
CA ALA A 293 73.12 2.66 -32.16
C ALA A 293 73.46 1.20 -32.48
N SER A 294 74.52 1.00 -33.27
CA SER A 294 75.07 -0.32 -33.61
C SER A 294 76.18 -0.75 -32.67
N GLU A 295 76.81 0.21 -31.99
CA GLU A 295 77.89 0.01 -31.02
C GLU A 295 77.48 0.65 -29.69
N LEU A 296 77.69 -0.07 -28.59
CA LEU A 296 77.41 0.43 -27.26
C LEU A 296 78.67 1.10 -26.69
N PRO A 297 78.55 2.10 -25.80
CA PRO A 297 79.72 2.78 -25.24
C PRO A 297 80.75 1.82 -24.62
N ALA A 298 80.28 0.78 -23.92
CA ALA A 298 81.10 -0.31 -23.38
C ALA A 298 81.86 -1.15 -24.44
N ASP A 299 81.47 -1.11 -25.72
CA ASP A 299 82.20 -1.75 -26.83
C ASP A 299 83.48 -1.00 -27.16
N LEU A 300 83.45 0.32 -27.08
CA LEU A 300 84.46 1.24 -27.58
C LEU A 300 85.57 1.56 -26.58
N VAL A 301 85.48 1.07 -25.35
CA VAL A 301 86.48 1.35 -24.30
C VAL A 301 87.77 0.52 -24.52
N ALA A 302 88.84 1.18 -24.96
CA ALA A 302 90.25 0.71 -24.98
C ALA A 302 91.09 1.46 -23.89
N PRO A 303 92.26 0.96 -23.45
CA PRO A 303 92.94 1.50 -22.28
C PRO A 303 93.65 2.83 -22.60
N ALA A 304 93.21 3.93 -21.97
CA ALA A 304 93.91 5.22 -21.83
C ALA A 304 93.18 6.16 -20.83
N GLN A 305 93.79 7.30 -20.48
CA GLN A 305 93.89 7.90 -19.13
C GLN A 305 93.25 9.31 -18.93
N GLU A 306 92.76 9.58 -17.69
CA GLU A 306 92.40 10.87 -16.97
C GLU A 306 91.25 11.80 -17.52
N ALA A 307 90.46 12.61 -16.77
CA ALA A 307 89.99 12.74 -15.35
C ALA A 307 88.82 13.80 -15.24
N ALA A 308 88.00 13.72 -14.15
CA ALA A 308 87.04 14.72 -13.55
C ALA A 308 85.61 14.93 -14.14
N PRO A 309 84.61 15.53 -13.42
CA PRO A 309 84.33 15.67 -11.97
C PRO A 309 82.94 15.09 -11.50
N ALA A 310 82.70 15.10 -10.19
CA ALA A 310 81.58 14.45 -9.47
C ALA A 310 80.32 15.32 -9.26
N ARG A 311 79.12 14.69 -9.18
CA ARG A 311 77.88 15.21 -8.56
C ARG A 311 76.99 14.10 -7.99
N LEU A 312 76.24 14.45 -6.93
CA LEU A 312 75.42 13.58 -6.06
C LEU A 312 74.20 12.91 -6.74
N GLY A 313 74.03 11.61 -6.47
CA GLY A 313 72.83 10.82 -6.75
C GLY A 313 71.98 10.57 -5.50
N SER A 314 70.69 10.30 -5.69
CA SER A 314 69.63 10.43 -4.69
C SER A 314 68.91 9.11 -4.38
N ARG A 315 68.36 9.03 -3.15
CA ARG A 315 67.22 8.17 -2.70
C ARG A 315 67.48 6.89 -1.89
N GLY A 316 68.37 6.93 -0.91
CA GLY A 316 68.15 6.34 0.43
C GLY A 316 67.42 4.99 0.56
N ARG A 317 67.81 3.96 -0.19
CA ARG A 317 67.46 2.55 0.08
C ARG A 317 68.74 1.71 0.15
N HIS A 318 68.77 0.72 1.03
CA HIS A 318 69.98 -0.07 1.30
C HIS A 318 70.37 -0.91 0.08
N VAL A 319 71.65 -0.79 -0.26
CA VAL A 319 72.38 -1.42 -1.37
C VAL A 319 72.36 -2.97 -1.32
N ASP A 320 71.94 -3.55 -0.19
CA ASP A 320 71.96 -5.00 0.07
C ASP A 320 70.68 -5.76 -0.35
N ASP A 321 69.62 -5.10 -0.83
CA ASP A 321 68.34 -5.75 -1.19
C ASP A 321 68.34 -6.37 -2.62
N PRO A 322 68.16 -7.70 -2.79
CA PRO A 322 68.04 -8.33 -4.10
C PRO A 322 66.87 -7.81 -4.95
N GLY A 323 65.79 -7.31 -4.33
CA GLY A 323 64.63 -6.75 -5.03
C GLY A 323 64.94 -5.42 -5.72
N LEU A 324 65.83 -4.61 -5.13
CA LEU A 324 66.32 -3.36 -5.71
C LEU A 324 67.17 -3.63 -6.96
N LEU A 325 68.03 -4.65 -6.91
CA LEU A 325 68.80 -5.08 -8.07
C LEU A 325 67.89 -5.47 -9.25
N ASP A 326 66.82 -6.22 -8.99
CA ASP A 326 65.85 -6.59 -10.03
C ASP A 326 65.04 -5.40 -10.55
N GLU A 327 64.76 -4.38 -9.74
CA GLU A 327 64.10 -3.14 -10.17
C GLU A 327 65.01 -2.30 -11.07
N LEU A 328 66.29 -2.18 -10.70
CA LEU A 328 67.30 -1.45 -11.48
C LEU A 328 67.60 -2.12 -12.81
N LEU A 329 67.74 -3.45 -12.84
CA LEU A 329 68.03 -4.20 -14.07
C LEU A 329 66.85 -4.26 -15.04
N ARG A 330 65.62 -4.00 -14.58
CA ARG A 330 64.42 -3.89 -15.44
C ARG A 330 64.28 -2.52 -16.12
N GLN A 331 65.12 -1.54 -15.78
CA GLN A 331 65.10 -0.24 -16.43
C GLN A 331 65.54 -0.38 -17.91
N PRO A 332 64.92 0.35 -18.85
CA PRO A 332 65.28 0.26 -20.26
C PRO A 332 66.77 0.55 -20.47
N ARG A 333 67.47 -0.39 -21.14
CA ARG A 333 68.91 -0.31 -21.44
C ARG A 333 69.82 -0.22 -20.20
N ALA A 334 69.43 -0.76 -19.05
CA ALA A 334 70.32 -0.87 -17.89
C ALA A 334 71.63 -1.60 -18.26
N HIS A 335 72.74 -1.21 -17.65
CA HIS A 335 74.06 -1.83 -17.83
C HIS A 335 74.59 -2.33 -16.49
N LEU A 336 74.86 -3.63 -16.40
CA LEU A 336 75.42 -4.31 -15.24
C LEU A 336 76.91 -4.58 -15.49
N VAL A 337 77.78 -3.97 -14.68
CA VAL A 337 79.22 -4.23 -14.68
C VAL A 337 79.58 -5.07 -13.45
N VAL A 338 80.24 -6.20 -13.66
CA VAL A 338 80.52 -7.18 -12.60
C VAL A 338 82.01 -7.35 -12.40
N ASP A 339 82.47 -7.21 -11.17
CA ASP A 339 83.81 -7.62 -10.76
C ASP A 339 83.86 -9.13 -10.53
N GLY A 340 84.41 -9.84 -11.52
CA GLY A 340 84.33 -11.28 -11.61
C GLY A 340 85.01 -12.01 -10.46
N TYR A 341 86.20 -11.59 -10.03
CA TYR A 341 86.92 -12.31 -8.96
C TYR A 341 86.40 -11.96 -7.57
N ASN A 342 85.91 -10.73 -7.34
CA ASN A 342 85.26 -10.41 -6.06
C ASN A 342 83.96 -11.20 -5.87
N VAL A 343 83.19 -11.39 -6.94
CA VAL A 343 81.98 -12.23 -6.92
C VAL A 343 82.33 -13.71 -6.75
N THR A 344 83.31 -14.24 -7.49
CA THR A 344 83.66 -15.66 -7.37
C THR A 344 84.33 -16.02 -6.04
N LYS A 345 85.13 -15.12 -5.45
CA LYS A 345 85.69 -15.31 -4.09
C LYS A 345 84.60 -15.33 -3.02
N THR A 346 83.51 -14.58 -3.20
CA THR A 346 82.40 -14.53 -2.25
C THR A 346 81.51 -15.79 -2.31
N GLY A 347 81.33 -16.37 -3.51
CA GLY A 347 80.36 -17.46 -3.73
C GLY A 347 80.91 -18.85 -4.08
N TYR A 348 82.15 -18.93 -4.57
CA TYR A 348 82.70 -20.11 -5.26
C TYR A 348 84.19 -20.37 -4.94
N ALA A 349 84.68 -19.89 -3.79
CA ALA A 349 86.10 -19.90 -3.42
C ALA A 349 86.80 -21.27 -3.54
N GLU A 350 86.06 -22.37 -3.26
CA GLU A 350 86.57 -23.76 -3.27
C GLU A 350 86.80 -24.33 -4.68
N LEU A 351 86.36 -23.64 -5.74
CA LEU A 351 86.48 -24.13 -7.12
C LEU A 351 87.75 -23.62 -7.79
N THR A 352 88.22 -24.32 -8.82
CA THR A 352 89.33 -23.84 -9.67
C THR A 352 88.94 -22.53 -10.37
N LEU A 353 89.92 -21.66 -10.64
CA LEU A 353 89.65 -20.36 -11.27
C LEU A 353 88.87 -20.46 -12.59
N GLU A 354 89.16 -21.49 -13.39
CA GLU A 354 88.42 -21.74 -14.64
C GLU A 354 86.95 -22.08 -14.38
N ARG A 355 86.68 -22.92 -13.37
CA ARG A 355 85.32 -23.33 -13.01
C ARG A 355 84.55 -22.21 -12.32
N GLN A 356 85.22 -21.39 -11.50
CA GLN A 356 84.67 -20.15 -10.94
C GLN A 356 84.17 -19.21 -12.06
N ARG A 357 85.00 -18.95 -13.07
CA ARG A 357 84.63 -18.09 -14.21
C ARG A 357 83.44 -18.63 -14.99
N ARG A 358 83.46 -19.93 -15.33
CA ARG A 358 82.36 -20.57 -16.07
C ARG A 358 81.02 -20.44 -15.34
N MET A 359 81.00 -20.80 -14.05
CA MET A 359 79.79 -20.72 -13.22
C MET A 359 79.23 -19.29 -13.14
N LEU A 360 80.10 -18.28 -12.99
CA LEU A 360 79.66 -16.88 -12.94
C LEU A 360 79.08 -16.42 -14.28
N VAL A 361 79.76 -16.68 -15.39
CA VAL A 361 79.31 -16.27 -16.72
C VAL A 361 77.97 -16.91 -17.08
N ASP A 362 77.78 -18.20 -16.78
CA ASP A 362 76.51 -18.90 -17.02
C ASP A 362 75.36 -18.31 -16.19
N GLY A 363 75.61 -17.98 -14.92
CA GLY A 363 74.62 -17.32 -14.05
C GLY A 363 74.25 -15.91 -14.56
N LEU A 364 75.24 -15.14 -15.00
CA LEU A 364 75.05 -13.82 -15.58
C LEU A 364 74.29 -13.86 -16.91
N ALA A 365 74.49 -14.89 -17.73
CA ALA A 365 73.75 -15.07 -18.99
C ALA A 365 72.26 -15.32 -18.75
N GLY A 366 71.93 -16.12 -17.72
CA GLY A 366 70.55 -16.30 -17.28
C GLY A 366 69.93 -14.99 -16.79
N LEU A 367 70.69 -14.15 -16.09
CA LEU A 367 70.24 -12.84 -15.64
C LEU A 367 70.01 -11.87 -16.80
N ALA A 368 70.95 -11.80 -17.75
CA ALA A 368 70.85 -10.98 -18.96
C ALA A 368 69.62 -11.36 -19.80
N THR A 369 69.37 -12.65 -19.99
CA THR A 369 68.22 -13.13 -20.78
C THR A 369 66.88 -12.76 -20.14
N ARG A 370 66.76 -12.80 -18.81
CA ARG A 370 65.51 -12.47 -18.10
C ARG A 370 65.23 -10.98 -18.00
N THR A 371 66.28 -10.17 -17.82
CA THR A 371 66.16 -8.73 -17.56
C THR A 371 66.31 -7.88 -18.82
N GLY A 372 66.98 -8.41 -19.86
CA GLY A 372 67.36 -7.65 -21.04
C GLY A 372 68.46 -6.61 -20.78
N ALA A 373 69.05 -6.61 -19.58
CA ALA A 373 70.15 -5.70 -19.24
C ALA A 373 71.41 -6.07 -20.03
N GLU A 374 72.19 -5.05 -20.42
CA GLU A 374 73.54 -5.28 -20.92
C GLU A 374 74.42 -5.74 -19.75
N VAL A 375 75.15 -6.84 -19.89
CA VAL A 375 76.01 -7.36 -18.81
C VAL A 375 77.47 -7.41 -19.26
N THR A 376 78.37 -6.79 -18.50
CA THR A 376 79.82 -6.83 -18.70
C THR A 376 80.51 -7.39 -17.47
N CYS A 377 81.20 -8.52 -17.60
CA CYS A 377 81.96 -9.16 -16.53
C CYS A 377 83.47 -8.92 -16.74
N CYS A 378 84.12 -8.32 -15.75
CA CYS A 378 85.54 -7.99 -15.76
C CYS A 378 86.33 -9.02 -14.93
N PHE A 379 87.40 -9.59 -15.49
CA PHE A 379 88.31 -10.48 -14.77
C PHE A 379 89.74 -9.94 -14.78
N ASP A 380 90.41 -10.01 -13.63
CA ASP A 380 91.83 -9.67 -13.47
C ASP A 380 92.74 -10.81 -13.96
N GLY A 381 93.63 -10.54 -14.93
CA GLY A 381 94.67 -11.47 -15.34
C GLY A 381 94.76 -11.76 -16.85
N ARG A 382 95.72 -12.62 -17.22
CA ARG A 382 96.02 -12.90 -18.63
C ARG A 382 94.85 -13.63 -19.32
N PRO A 383 94.44 -13.21 -20.53
CA PRO A 383 93.38 -13.87 -21.27
C PRO A 383 93.78 -15.32 -21.57
N THR A 384 92.89 -16.25 -21.23
CA THR A 384 92.88 -17.61 -21.82
C THR A 384 92.36 -17.44 -23.27
N PRO A 385 92.75 -18.26 -24.26
CA PRO A 385 92.36 -18.03 -25.66
C PRO A 385 90.86 -18.24 -25.90
N LEU A 386 90.07 -17.24 -25.53
CA LEU A 386 88.80 -16.89 -26.13
C LEU A 386 88.99 -15.50 -26.72
N ALA A 387 88.57 -15.32 -27.97
CA ALA A 387 88.77 -14.07 -28.71
C ALA A 387 88.18 -12.88 -27.92
N PRO A 388 88.86 -11.71 -27.90
CA PRO A 388 88.30 -10.51 -27.28
C PRO A 388 86.97 -10.17 -27.96
N GLY A 389 85.89 -10.05 -27.17
CA GLY A 389 84.60 -9.57 -27.64
C GLY A 389 83.53 -10.63 -27.95
N THR A 390 83.74 -11.91 -27.64
CA THR A 390 82.65 -12.89 -27.75
C THR A 390 81.61 -12.67 -26.64
N LEU A 391 80.39 -12.31 -27.02
CA LEU A 391 79.21 -12.38 -26.16
C LEU A 391 78.95 -13.85 -25.84
N ALA A 392 79.48 -14.35 -24.73
CA ALA A 392 79.07 -15.65 -24.23
C ALA A 392 77.63 -15.50 -23.72
N HIS A 393 76.66 -16.00 -24.50
CA HIS A 393 75.25 -16.06 -24.10
C HIS A 393 74.63 -14.72 -23.64
N GLY A 394 75.02 -13.60 -24.27
CA GLY A 394 74.52 -12.25 -23.94
C GLY A 394 75.33 -11.50 -22.87
N VAL A 395 76.41 -12.09 -22.35
CA VAL A 395 77.34 -11.45 -21.41
C VAL A 395 78.66 -11.12 -22.10
N ARG A 396 79.10 -9.87 -21.94
CA ARG A 396 80.39 -9.38 -22.42
C ARG A 396 81.48 -9.68 -21.40
N VAL A 397 82.44 -10.55 -21.73
CA VAL A 397 83.57 -10.85 -20.82
C VAL A 397 84.80 -10.05 -21.24
N ARG A 398 85.41 -9.32 -20.29
CA ARG A 398 86.62 -8.52 -20.51
C ARG A 398 87.71 -8.92 -19.52
N PHE A 399 88.95 -9.05 -20.01
CA PHE A 399 90.14 -9.31 -19.20
C PHE A 399 90.98 -8.03 -19.11
N SER A 400 91.44 -7.67 -17.91
CA SER A 400 92.44 -6.60 -17.77
C SER A 400 93.83 -7.18 -18.07
N VAL A 401 94.49 -6.68 -19.12
CA VAL A 401 95.84 -7.11 -19.51
C VAL A 401 96.85 -6.08 -18.98
N GLY A 402 97.54 -6.41 -17.88
CA GLY A 402 98.59 -5.54 -17.31
C GLY A 402 98.10 -4.44 -16.36
N GLU A 403 96.80 -4.42 -16.01
CA GLU A 403 96.17 -3.51 -15.05
C GLU A 403 95.19 -4.29 -14.15
N ILE A 404 94.85 -3.73 -12.99
CA ILE A 404 93.86 -4.30 -12.07
C ILE A 404 92.46 -4.16 -12.69
N ALA A 405 91.57 -5.14 -12.50
CA ALA A 405 90.20 -5.11 -13.04
C ALA A 405 89.41 -3.87 -12.61
N ASP A 406 89.75 -3.28 -11.47
CA ASP A 406 89.19 -2.07 -10.90
C ASP A 406 89.28 -0.87 -11.85
N ASP A 407 90.43 -0.69 -12.50
CA ASP A 407 90.67 0.40 -13.46
C ASP A 407 89.78 0.26 -14.70
N LEU A 408 89.57 -0.97 -15.16
CA LEU A 408 88.67 -1.27 -16.26
C LEU A 408 87.22 -0.94 -15.89
N ILE A 409 86.77 -1.30 -14.68
CA ILE A 409 85.41 -1.00 -14.20
C ILE A 409 85.19 0.52 -14.14
N ARG A 410 86.15 1.27 -13.58
CA ARG A 410 86.10 2.74 -13.52
C ARG A 410 85.96 3.38 -14.90
N ARG A 411 86.67 2.84 -15.91
CA ARG A 411 86.58 3.31 -17.30
C ARG A 411 85.25 2.97 -17.95
N LEU A 412 84.74 1.76 -17.74
CA LEU A 412 83.43 1.36 -18.27
C LEU A 412 82.33 2.29 -17.76
N VAL A 413 82.28 2.55 -16.46
CA VAL A 413 81.31 3.46 -15.85
C VAL A 413 81.44 4.89 -16.41
N GLN A 414 82.67 5.35 -16.65
CA GLN A 414 82.92 6.68 -17.20
C GLN A 414 82.47 6.84 -18.65
N ALA A 415 82.55 5.77 -19.45
CA ALA A 415 82.17 5.79 -20.86
C ALA A 415 80.64 5.81 -21.05
N GLU A 416 79.88 5.45 -20.01
CA GLU A 416 78.43 5.41 -20.10
C GLU A 416 77.79 6.82 -20.06
N PRO A 417 76.76 7.09 -20.89
CA PRO A 417 76.09 8.38 -20.93
C PRO A 417 75.45 8.73 -19.59
N THR A 418 75.57 10.00 -19.19
CA THR A 418 74.94 10.51 -17.98
C THR A 418 73.41 10.34 -18.07
N GLY A 419 72.82 9.56 -17.16
CA GLY A 419 71.39 9.26 -17.12
C GLY A 419 71.00 7.82 -17.49
N ARG A 420 71.93 7.03 -18.04
CA ARG A 420 71.76 5.58 -18.15
C ARG A 420 71.90 4.94 -16.77
N VAL A 421 71.05 3.94 -16.47
CA VAL A 421 71.18 3.17 -15.23
C VAL A 421 72.37 2.22 -15.37
N VAL A 422 73.46 2.52 -14.66
CA VAL A 422 74.66 1.68 -14.57
C VAL A 422 74.71 1.08 -13.17
N VAL A 423 74.80 -0.23 -13.07
CA VAL A 423 74.90 -0.97 -11.82
C VAL A 423 76.26 -1.67 -11.78
N VAL A 424 77.04 -1.43 -10.73
CA VAL A 424 78.36 -2.04 -10.55
C VAL A 424 78.31 -3.00 -9.37
N VAL A 425 78.69 -4.26 -9.60
CA VAL A 425 78.79 -5.26 -8.54
C VAL A 425 80.25 -5.39 -8.13
N THR A 426 80.58 -4.92 -6.93
CA THR A 426 81.90 -5.06 -6.33
C THR A 426 81.79 -5.11 -4.80
N SER A 427 82.77 -5.73 -4.14
CA SER A 427 82.92 -5.66 -2.68
C SER A 427 84.07 -4.75 -2.25
N ASP A 428 84.81 -4.17 -3.19
CA ASP A 428 85.91 -3.24 -2.91
C ASP A 428 85.36 -1.84 -2.62
N GLN A 429 85.69 -1.30 -1.45
CA GLN A 429 85.19 -0.01 -0.97
C GLN A 429 85.81 1.18 -1.69
N GLU A 430 87.03 1.04 -2.22
CA GLU A 430 87.69 2.09 -3.00
C GLU A 430 87.03 2.20 -4.38
N VAL A 431 86.84 1.06 -5.05
CA VAL A 431 86.14 1.00 -6.35
C VAL A 431 84.70 1.47 -6.22
N ALA A 432 83.99 1.02 -5.19
CA ALA A 432 82.60 1.42 -4.92
C ALA A 432 82.45 2.94 -4.84
N ARG A 433 83.26 3.61 -4.02
CA ARG A 433 83.21 5.06 -3.86
C ARG A 433 83.45 5.80 -5.17
N ASP A 434 84.42 5.32 -5.95
CA ASP A 434 84.82 6.00 -7.18
C ASP A 434 83.83 5.83 -8.33
N VAL A 435 83.11 4.69 -8.40
CA VAL A 435 82.03 4.50 -9.37
C VAL A 435 80.71 5.14 -8.92
N GLU A 436 80.42 5.16 -7.61
CA GLU A 436 79.29 5.93 -7.05
C GLU A 436 79.46 7.42 -7.31
N ALA A 437 80.69 7.94 -7.17
CA ALA A 437 81.02 9.33 -7.49
C ALA A 437 80.75 9.68 -8.97
N ARG A 438 80.68 8.66 -9.85
CA ARG A 438 80.36 8.76 -11.28
C ARG A 438 78.90 8.45 -11.60
N GLY A 439 78.07 8.18 -10.60
CA GLY A 439 76.62 7.98 -10.74
C GLY A 439 76.18 6.54 -11.00
N ALA A 440 77.07 5.56 -10.85
CA ALA A 440 76.67 4.15 -10.85
C ALA A 440 76.05 3.73 -9.52
N TYR A 441 75.09 2.82 -9.56
CA TYR A 441 74.58 2.14 -8.37
C TYR A 441 75.54 1.01 -8.00
N VAL A 442 76.14 1.06 -6.82
CA VAL A 442 76.96 -0.06 -6.34
C VAL A 442 76.07 -1.08 -5.65
N VAL A 443 76.37 -2.35 -5.89
CA VAL A 443 75.72 -3.51 -5.26
C VAL A 443 76.82 -4.43 -4.73
N PRO A 444 76.72 -4.98 -3.50
CA PRO A 444 77.75 -5.85 -2.95
C PRO A 444 77.75 -7.18 -3.68
N SER A 445 78.92 -7.80 -3.79
CA SER A 445 79.05 -9.10 -4.46
C SER A 445 78.17 -10.19 -3.83
N ALA A 446 77.92 -10.14 -2.52
CA ALA A 446 77.06 -11.08 -1.81
C ALA A 446 75.60 -11.05 -2.32
N THR A 447 75.07 -9.87 -2.64
CA THR A 447 73.70 -9.68 -3.13
C THR A 447 73.53 -10.30 -4.51
N LEU A 448 74.51 -10.14 -5.41
CA LEU A 448 74.52 -10.82 -6.70
C LEU A 448 74.62 -12.35 -6.55
N VAL A 449 75.50 -12.85 -5.67
CA VAL A 449 75.63 -14.30 -5.43
C VAL A 449 74.33 -14.90 -4.90
N ALA A 450 73.68 -14.25 -3.94
CA ALA A 450 72.37 -14.67 -3.44
C ALA A 450 71.35 -14.71 -4.60
N ARG A 451 71.31 -13.66 -5.42
CA ARG A 451 70.41 -13.57 -6.57
C ARG A 451 70.64 -14.66 -7.62
N LEU A 452 71.89 -15.04 -7.87
CA LEU A 452 72.27 -16.09 -8.82
C LEU A 452 72.00 -17.50 -8.30
N ARG A 453 72.01 -17.71 -6.97
CA ARG A 453 71.66 -19.00 -6.34
C ARG A 453 70.15 -19.24 -6.22
N HIS A 454 69.36 -18.17 -6.20
CA HIS A 454 67.89 -18.18 -6.18
C HIS A 454 67.26 -18.02 -7.57
N ALA A 455 68.08 -17.92 -8.63
CA ALA A 455 67.67 -17.91 -10.03
C ALA A 455 67.55 -19.33 -10.58
#